data_AF-A0A918EC15-F1
#
_entry.id   AF-A0A918EC15-F1
#
_cell.length_a   1.000
_cell.length_b   1.000
_cell.length_c   1.000
_cell.angle_alpha   90.00
_cell.angle_beta   90.00
_cell.angle_gamma   90.00
#
_symmetry.space_group_name_H-M   'P 1'
#
loop_
_entity.id
_entity.type
_entity.pdbx_description
1 polymer ?
#
loop_
_entity_poly.entity_id
_entity_poly.type
_entity_poly.pdbx_seq_one_letter_code
_entity_poly.pdbx_strand_id
1 'polypeptide(L)'
;MLAGLPVEVADPHERDEHLLLPRQGSGLPLGQRSGGQDKTAKQSRRALQCSCSASSSALPWWHRKGSRSTGRTWCGNRDGPVAGAVGPGLLTLAWCAASIPQTVATTTGRCVVTRVAVYVDGFNLYFGLRAKYGRKYHWLDLQALATGLLREGQTLERVNYFTARVRGDADAGQRQSDYLDALGATSPLVEIHDGRFQEKKRRCHDCGSRWTVYEEKETDVNIAIALLSDAVEDRFDTALVISADSDLCPAVRATKKLAPTKRVIAAFPPRRNSADLERAVDGYLRIGDDKVRRAQLPDEVVTAAGLVLRRPKHWM
;
A
#
# COMPACT_ATOMS: atom_id res chain seq x y z
N MET A 1 48.80 -35.51 -0.08
CA MET A 1 47.57 -34.96 0.51
C MET A 1 47.96 -33.91 1.52
N LEU A 2 47.43 -32.69 1.41
CA LEU A 2 47.16 -31.74 2.50
C LEU A 2 46.45 -30.55 1.84
N ALA A 3 45.19 -30.30 2.22
CA ALA A 3 44.35 -29.29 1.60
C ALA A 3 44.55 -27.93 2.28
N GLY A 4 44.71 -26.87 1.49
CA GLY A 4 44.68 -25.49 1.99
C GLY A 4 43.24 -25.04 2.24
N LEU A 5 42.95 -24.62 3.46
CA LEU A 5 41.67 -23.97 3.80
C LEU A 5 41.72 -22.49 3.37
N PRO A 6 40.65 -21.93 2.76
CA PRO A 6 40.59 -20.50 2.47
C PRO A 6 40.37 -19.70 3.76
N VAL A 7 41.10 -18.59 3.89
CA VAL A 7 40.92 -17.62 4.97
C VAL A 7 39.75 -16.71 4.62
N GLU A 8 38.67 -16.75 5.40
CA GLU A 8 37.59 -15.76 5.31
C GLU A 8 38.09 -14.39 5.75
N VAL A 9 38.13 -13.45 4.82
CA VAL A 9 38.31 -12.02 5.12
C VAL A 9 36.94 -11.44 5.44
N ALA A 10 36.65 -11.24 6.72
CA ALA A 10 35.40 -10.63 7.16
C ALA A 10 35.33 -9.14 6.73
N ASP A 11 34.24 -8.77 6.05
CA ASP A 11 33.95 -7.41 5.63
C ASP A 11 33.61 -6.51 6.85
N PRO A 12 34.28 -5.36 7.07
CA PRO A 12 34.07 -4.53 8.25
C PRO A 12 32.70 -3.84 8.35
N HIS A 13 31.89 -3.79 7.28
CA HIS A 13 30.77 -2.84 7.16
C HIS A 13 29.41 -3.28 7.72
N GLU A 14 29.32 -4.37 8.49
CA GLU A 14 28.06 -4.88 9.05
C GLU A 14 27.53 -4.08 10.29
N ARG A 15 28.06 -2.88 10.55
CA ARG A 15 27.67 -2.02 11.68
C ARG A 15 27.52 -0.56 11.26
N ASP A 16 26.34 -0.18 10.76
CA ASP A 16 25.58 1.03 11.17
C ASP A 16 24.36 1.34 10.26
N GLU A 17 23.31 0.50 10.32
CA GLU A 17 21.97 0.82 9.76
C GLU A 17 20.84 0.69 10.82
N HIS A 18 21.16 0.83 12.11
CA HIS A 18 20.19 0.70 13.20
C HIS A 18 19.42 1.98 13.57
N LEU A 19 19.81 3.16 13.07
CA LEU A 19 19.02 4.39 13.21
C LEU A 19 17.89 4.43 12.17
N LEU A 20 16.77 3.74 12.43
CA LEU A 20 15.44 4.14 11.88
C LEU A 20 14.20 3.44 12.47
N LEU A 21 14.31 2.60 13.52
CA LEU A 21 13.15 1.97 14.18
C LEU A 21 13.27 1.92 15.71
N PRO A 22 12.16 2.13 16.47
CA PRO A 22 12.16 2.00 17.92
C PRO A 22 12.17 0.52 18.35
N ARG A 23 13.06 0.16 19.29
CA ARG A 23 13.07 -1.18 19.91
C ARG A 23 12.01 -1.24 21.01
N GLN A 24 11.09 -2.19 20.93
CA GLN A 24 10.38 -2.70 22.11
C GLN A 24 10.92 -4.08 22.49
N GLY A 25 11.21 -4.27 23.77
CA GLY A 25 11.66 -5.54 24.33
C GLY A 25 11.40 -5.57 25.82
N SER A 26 10.40 -6.34 26.23
CA SER A 26 10.13 -6.69 27.63
C SER A 26 10.57 -8.13 27.87
N GLY A 27 11.46 -8.33 28.85
CA GLY A 27 12.02 -9.64 29.19
C GLY A 27 12.75 -9.58 30.53
N LEU A 28 12.03 -9.84 31.61
CA LEU A 28 12.58 -9.96 32.97
C LEU A 28 13.15 -11.36 33.21
N PRO A 29 14.23 -11.49 33.98
CA PRO A 29 14.48 -12.70 34.75
C PRO A 29 14.55 -12.45 36.27
N LEU A 30 13.75 -13.25 36.99
CA LEU A 30 14.01 -13.92 38.28
C LEU A 30 15.11 -13.38 39.21
N GLY A 31 14.73 -13.11 40.47
CA GLY A 31 15.67 -12.82 41.57
C GLY A 31 15.87 -13.97 42.56
N GLN A 32 16.95 -13.91 43.34
CA GLN A 32 17.18 -14.70 44.56
C GLN A 32 17.77 -13.81 45.69
N ARG A 33 17.75 -14.30 46.94
CA ARG A 33 17.99 -13.56 48.19
C ARG A 33 19.31 -13.96 48.90
N SER A 34 19.62 -13.24 50.00
CA SER A 34 20.73 -13.37 50.99
C SER A 34 21.99 -12.55 50.66
N GLY A 35 22.75 -11.98 51.61
CA GLY A 35 22.56 -11.80 53.07
C GLY A 35 23.92 -11.51 53.77
N GLY A 36 23.99 -10.62 54.77
CA GLY A 36 25.21 -10.39 55.60
C GLY A 36 25.80 -8.96 55.59
N GLN A 37 26.69 -8.66 56.55
CA GLN A 37 27.24 -7.32 56.90
C GLN A 37 28.79 -7.29 56.70
N ASP A 38 29.60 -6.21 56.85
CA ASP A 38 29.43 -4.84 57.39
C ASP A 38 30.48 -3.85 56.78
N LYS A 39 30.58 -2.61 57.30
CA LYS A 39 31.73 -1.64 57.39
C LYS A 39 33.02 -1.94 56.58
N THR A 40 33.61 -1.04 55.76
CA THR A 40 33.82 0.43 55.91
C THR A 40 34.45 1.11 54.64
N ALA A 41 34.24 2.44 54.52
CA ALA A 41 35.10 3.46 53.89
C ALA A 41 35.28 3.61 52.34
N LYS A 42 34.67 4.70 51.81
CA LYS A 42 35.13 5.64 50.74
C LYS A 42 35.74 5.09 49.42
N GLN A 43 35.00 5.21 48.31
CA GLN A 43 35.17 6.33 47.35
C GLN A 43 34.02 6.43 46.32
N SER A 44 33.83 7.64 45.78
CA SER A 44 32.77 8.02 44.83
C SER A 44 33.19 7.78 43.36
N ARG A 45 32.34 7.70 42.32
CA ARG A 45 30.94 8.11 42.14
C ARG A 45 30.20 7.05 41.29
N ARG A 46 28.90 6.83 41.53
CA ARG A 46 28.04 5.96 40.71
C ARG A 46 26.93 6.77 40.04
N ALA A 47 26.40 6.24 38.94
CA ALA A 47 25.28 6.80 38.19
C ALA A 47 24.04 7.06 39.08
N LEU A 48 23.28 8.10 38.72
CA LEU A 48 21.95 8.36 39.26
C LEU A 48 20.89 7.95 38.24
N GLN A 49 20.30 6.77 38.46
CA GLN A 49 18.93 6.51 38.03
C GLN A 49 18.00 7.39 38.87
N CYS A 50 17.02 8.03 38.23
CA CYS A 50 16.02 8.82 38.95
C CYS A 50 14.73 7.99 39.09
N SER A 51 14.30 7.77 40.33
CA SER A 51 13.04 7.10 40.68
C SER A 51 12.14 8.09 41.41
N CYS A 52 10.91 8.28 40.94
CA CYS A 52 9.88 9.02 41.68
C CYS A 52 8.57 8.21 41.72
N SER A 53 8.07 7.98 42.93
CA SER A 53 6.79 7.33 43.20
C SER A 53 5.73 8.36 43.60
N ALA A 54 4.54 8.17 43.02
CA ALA A 54 3.24 8.82 43.22
C ALA A 54 2.95 9.65 44.49
N SER A 55 2.15 10.71 44.27
CA SER A 55 1.10 11.17 45.18
C SER A 55 -0.25 11.12 44.42
N SER A 56 -1.33 10.71 45.10
CA SER A 56 -2.61 10.34 44.47
C SER A 56 -3.76 11.26 44.88
N SER A 57 -4.71 11.52 43.97
CA SER A 57 -6.05 12.04 44.27
C SER A 57 -7.05 11.62 43.17
N ALA A 58 -8.35 11.69 43.48
CA ALA A 58 -9.33 10.72 42.98
C ALA A 58 -10.14 11.07 41.71
N LEU A 59 -10.71 9.99 41.15
CA LEU A 59 -11.82 9.81 40.20
C LEU A 59 -13.09 10.69 40.49
N PRO A 60 -14.21 10.54 39.74
CA PRO A 60 -14.40 10.41 38.27
C PRO A 60 -15.59 11.25 37.73
N TRP A 61 -15.53 11.84 36.53
CA TRP A 61 -16.76 12.39 35.90
C TRP A 61 -16.92 12.06 34.41
N TRP A 62 -18.04 11.40 34.10
CA TRP A 62 -18.61 11.32 32.76
C TRP A 62 -19.31 12.65 32.44
N HIS A 63 -19.28 13.11 31.18
CA HIS A 63 -20.43 13.84 30.66
C HIS A 63 -20.72 13.62 29.18
N ARG A 64 -21.86 12.97 28.95
CA ARG A 64 -22.59 12.95 27.68
C ARG A 64 -23.42 14.24 27.56
N LYS A 65 -23.33 14.93 26.42
CA LYS A 65 -24.39 15.77 25.82
C LYS A 65 -24.26 15.59 24.29
N GLY A 66 -25.30 15.47 23.47
CA GLY A 66 -26.73 15.49 23.77
C GLY A 66 -27.45 16.59 23.00
N SER A 67 -27.77 16.33 21.73
CA SER A 67 -28.73 17.11 20.94
C SER A 67 -29.86 16.19 20.45
N ARG A 68 -30.99 16.23 21.16
CA ARG A 68 -32.26 15.75 20.62
C ARG A 68 -32.93 16.93 19.92
N SER A 69 -33.26 16.79 18.64
CA SER A 69 -34.33 17.58 18.02
C SER A 69 -35.59 16.71 17.93
N THR A 70 -36.64 17.21 18.55
CA THR A 70 -38.03 16.91 18.20
C THR A 70 -38.24 17.02 16.68
N GLY A 71 -39.11 16.28 16.01
CA GLY A 71 -40.19 15.42 16.49
C GLY A 71 -41.52 15.90 15.90
N ARG A 72 -42.13 15.09 15.02
CA ARG A 72 -43.59 15.03 14.86
C ARG A 72 -44.04 13.79 14.10
N THR A 73 -45.00 13.11 14.71
CA THR A 73 -45.82 12.03 14.15
C THR A 73 -46.78 12.56 13.09
N TRP A 74 -47.18 11.69 12.16
CA TRP A 74 -48.55 11.67 11.64
C TRP A 74 -48.92 10.24 11.30
N CYS A 75 -50.02 9.75 11.88
CA CYS A 75 -50.63 8.46 11.52
C CYS A 75 -51.74 8.72 10.51
N GLY A 76 -51.94 7.81 9.55
CA GLY A 76 -52.95 7.95 8.51
C GLY A 76 -53.28 6.61 7.86
N ASN A 77 -53.95 5.75 8.61
CA ASN A 77 -54.56 4.52 8.06
C ASN A 77 -55.87 4.90 7.32
N ARG A 78 -56.21 4.21 6.22
CA ARG A 78 -57.60 3.92 5.74
C ARG A 78 -57.61 3.17 4.40
N ASP A 79 -58.11 1.93 4.47
CA ASP A 79 -59.25 1.38 3.71
C ASP A 79 -59.25 1.43 2.17
N GLY A 80 -59.42 0.24 1.56
CA GLY A 80 -60.12 0.09 0.26
C GLY A 80 -61.64 0.25 0.43
N PRO A 81 -62.49 -0.04 -0.59
CA PRO A 81 -62.68 -1.46 -0.97
C PRO A 81 -63.21 -1.75 -2.40
N VAL A 82 -63.36 -3.07 -2.67
CA VAL A 82 -64.28 -3.80 -3.60
C VAL A 82 -64.57 -3.36 -5.06
N ALA A 83 -64.19 -4.28 -5.96
CA ALA A 83 -65.04 -5.06 -6.88
C ALA A 83 -66.12 -4.39 -7.79
N GLY A 84 -66.07 -4.78 -9.07
CA GLY A 84 -67.15 -4.63 -10.04
C GLY A 84 -66.97 -5.61 -11.21
N ALA A 85 -67.52 -6.81 -11.11
CA ALA A 85 -67.45 -7.83 -12.16
C ALA A 85 -68.71 -7.78 -13.05
N VAL A 86 -68.51 -7.85 -14.37
CA VAL A 86 -69.59 -8.13 -15.34
C VAL A 86 -69.03 -8.97 -16.49
N GLY A 87 -69.64 -10.14 -16.71
CA GLY A 87 -69.40 -11.00 -17.86
C GLY A 87 -70.39 -10.73 -19.00
N PRO A 88 -70.53 -11.65 -19.96
CA PRO A 88 -69.63 -11.65 -21.11
C PRO A 88 -70.35 -11.34 -22.44
N GLY A 89 -69.74 -10.49 -23.26
CA GLY A 89 -70.17 -10.25 -24.65
C GLY A 89 -69.44 -11.18 -25.63
N LEU A 90 -70.15 -12.14 -26.22
CA LEU A 90 -69.64 -12.99 -27.30
C LEU A 90 -69.49 -12.17 -28.60
N LEU A 91 -68.26 -11.79 -28.92
CA LEU A 91 -67.87 -11.30 -30.25
C LEU A 91 -66.64 -12.07 -30.74
N THR A 92 -66.88 -13.06 -31.60
CA THR A 92 -65.84 -13.81 -32.31
C THR A 92 -65.18 -12.92 -33.36
N LEU A 93 -64.09 -12.25 -32.99
CA LEU A 93 -63.16 -11.62 -33.93
C LEU A 93 -62.12 -12.64 -34.38
N ALA A 94 -62.08 -12.90 -35.68
CA ALA A 94 -61.12 -13.83 -36.28
C ALA A 94 -59.68 -13.32 -36.12
N TRP A 95 -58.86 -14.06 -35.38
CA TRP A 95 -57.43 -13.81 -35.23
C TRP A 95 -56.69 -14.23 -36.50
N CYS A 96 -56.41 -13.28 -37.40
CA CYS A 96 -55.41 -13.48 -38.44
C CYS A 96 -54.02 -13.48 -37.79
N ALA A 97 -53.44 -14.66 -37.57
CA ALA A 97 -52.10 -14.84 -37.05
C ALA A 97 -51.03 -14.45 -38.10
N ALA A 98 -50.80 -13.15 -38.26
CA ALA A 98 -49.68 -12.64 -39.03
C ALA A 98 -48.37 -13.04 -38.34
N SER A 99 -47.63 -13.98 -38.95
CA SER A 99 -46.37 -14.49 -38.41
C SER A 99 -45.29 -13.41 -38.48
N ILE A 100 -45.08 -12.70 -37.37
CA ILE A 100 -43.96 -11.78 -37.23
C ILE A 100 -42.66 -12.60 -37.34
N PRO A 101 -41.77 -12.35 -38.32
CA PRO A 101 -40.49 -13.03 -38.36
C PRO A 101 -39.68 -12.64 -37.13
N GLN A 102 -39.41 -13.61 -36.25
CA GLN A 102 -38.53 -13.40 -35.12
C GLN A 102 -37.09 -13.26 -35.62
N THR A 103 -36.68 -12.04 -35.90
CA THR A 103 -35.29 -11.70 -36.17
C THR A 103 -34.49 -11.97 -34.90
N VAL A 104 -33.91 -13.17 -34.79
CA VAL A 104 -32.98 -13.52 -33.71
C VAL A 104 -31.74 -12.64 -33.82
N ALA A 105 -31.80 -11.50 -33.12
CA ALA A 105 -30.67 -10.62 -32.94
C ALA A 105 -29.54 -11.42 -32.29
N THR A 106 -28.56 -11.79 -33.12
CA THR A 106 -27.39 -12.53 -32.65
C THR A 106 -26.54 -11.54 -31.87
N THR A 107 -26.78 -11.47 -30.55
CA THR A 107 -25.93 -10.73 -29.62
C THR A 107 -24.57 -11.41 -29.60
N THR A 108 -23.71 -11.07 -30.57
CA THR A 108 -22.27 -11.30 -30.48
C THR A 108 -21.78 -10.60 -29.24
N GLY A 109 -21.66 -11.35 -28.14
CA GLY A 109 -21.11 -10.89 -26.88
C GLY A 109 -19.68 -10.42 -27.11
N ARG A 110 -19.52 -9.11 -27.37
CA ARG A 110 -18.21 -8.49 -27.48
C ARG A 110 -17.52 -8.72 -26.14
N CYS A 111 -16.42 -9.48 -26.15
CA CYS A 111 -15.58 -9.61 -24.97
C CYS A 111 -15.03 -8.21 -24.66
N VAL A 112 -15.60 -7.55 -23.65
CA VAL A 112 -15.22 -6.18 -23.29
C VAL A 112 -13.90 -6.27 -22.57
N VAL A 113 -12.82 -5.94 -23.30
CA VAL A 113 -11.48 -5.84 -22.74
C VAL A 113 -11.46 -4.67 -21.76
N THR A 114 -11.11 -4.95 -20.50
CA THR A 114 -11.08 -3.96 -19.42
C THR A 114 -9.69 -3.35 -19.30
N ARG A 115 -9.57 -2.04 -19.53
CA ARG A 115 -8.29 -1.32 -19.40
C ARG A 115 -7.89 -1.16 -17.94
N VAL A 116 -6.64 -1.48 -17.61
CA VAL A 116 -6.08 -1.41 -16.26
C VAL A 116 -4.90 -0.45 -16.21
N ALA A 117 -4.98 0.57 -15.35
CA ALA A 117 -3.83 1.37 -14.94
C ALA A 117 -3.41 0.98 -13.52
N VAL A 118 -2.10 0.89 -13.29
CA VAL A 118 -1.54 0.51 -11.99
C VAL A 118 -0.84 1.70 -11.35
N TYR A 119 -1.10 1.96 -10.08
CA TYR A 119 -0.50 3.05 -9.30
C TYR A 119 0.31 2.42 -8.18
N VAL A 120 1.62 2.57 -8.22
CA VAL A 120 2.56 1.86 -7.34
C VAL A 120 3.22 2.85 -6.40
N ASP A 121 2.88 2.72 -5.12
CA ASP A 121 3.53 3.41 -4.02
C ASP A 121 4.87 2.71 -3.73
N GLY A 122 5.95 3.31 -4.20
CA GLY A 122 7.28 2.71 -4.17
C GLY A 122 7.81 2.49 -2.75
N PHE A 123 7.51 3.40 -1.82
CA PHE A 123 7.89 3.26 -0.41
C PHE A 123 7.08 2.15 0.27
N ASN A 124 5.77 2.08 0.00
CA ASN A 124 4.91 1.08 0.60
C ASN A 124 5.23 -0.34 0.09
N LEU A 125 5.49 -0.47 -1.20
CA LEU A 125 5.97 -1.71 -1.82
C LEU A 125 7.35 -2.11 -1.29
N TYR A 126 8.34 -1.20 -1.31
CA TYR A 126 9.71 -1.45 -0.85
C TYR A 126 9.73 -1.99 0.59
N PHE A 127 9.08 -1.29 1.52
CA PHE A 127 9.07 -1.74 2.92
C PHE A 127 8.27 -3.03 3.15
N GLY A 128 7.24 -3.31 2.35
CA GLY A 128 6.52 -4.58 2.39
C GLY A 128 7.40 -5.76 1.95
N LEU A 129 8.14 -5.59 0.84
CA LEU A 129 9.15 -6.55 0.39
C LEU A 129 10.25 -6.72 1.45
N ARG A 130 10.82 -5.62 1.95
CA ARG A 130 11.88 -5.62 2.96
C ARG A 130 11.48 -6.37 4.24
N ALA A 131 10.25 -6.16 4.71
CA ALA A 131 9.71 -6.81 5.91
C ALA A 131 9.46 -8.32 5.74
N LYS A 132 9.35 -8.83 4.51
CA LYS A 132 9.12 -10.25 4.24
C LYS A 132 10.36 -11.01 3.76
N TYR A 133 11.19 -10.40 2.93
CA TYR A 133 12.24 -11.08 2.18
C TYR A 133 13.64 -10.48 2.38
N GLY A 134 13.78 -9.47 3.25
CA GLY A 134 15.01 -8.68 3.28
C GLY A 134 15.22 -7.98 1.94
N ARG A 135 16.42 -8.08 1.36
CA ARG A 135 16.76 -7.40 0.11
C ARG A 135 16.56 -8.26 -1.17
N LYS A 136 16.21 -9.55 -1.02
CA LYS A 136 16.18 -10.61 -2.07
C LYS A 136 15.36 -10.32 -3.34
N TYR A 137 14.34 -9.46 -3.27
CA TYR A 137 13.45 -9.18 -4.41
C TYR A 137 13.31 -7.68 -4.71
N HIS A 138 14.37 -6.90 -4.49
CA HIS A 138 14.41 -5.49 -4.88
C HIS A 138 14.71 -5.27 -6.38
N TRP A 139 15.23 -6.27 -7.10
CA TRP A 139 15.40 -6.25 -8.57
C TRP A 139 14.09 -6.65 -9.29
N LEU A 140 13.03 -5.92 -8.97
CA LEU A 140 11.64 -6.24 -9.33
C LEU A 140 11.24 -5.55 -10.64
N ASP A 141 10.69 -6.30 -11.60
CA ASP A 141 10.05 -5.71 -12.78
C ASP A 141 8.60 -5.34 -12.42
N LEU A 142 8.32 -4.04 -12.36
CA LEU A 142 6.99 -3.51 -12.01
C LEU A 142 5.95 -3.79 -13.09
N GLN A 143 6.33 -3.85 -14.36
CA GLN A 143 5.43 -4.19 -15.47
C GLN A 143 5.11 -5.69 -15.47
N ALA A 144 6.10 -6.56 -15.25
CA ALA A 144 5.85 -7.99 -15.08
C ALA A 144 5.01 -8.28 -13.83
N LEU A 145 5.23 -7.56 -12.72
CA LEU A 145 4.42 -7.68 -11.52
C LEU A 145 2.98 -7.24 -11.79
N ALA A 146 2.79 -6.05 -12.37
CA ALA A 146 1.48 -5.53 -12.75
C ALA A 146 0.72 -6.52 -13.65
N THR A 147 1.34 -6.94 -14.75
CA THR A 147 0.79 -7.94 -15.69
C THR A 147 0.43 -9.24 -14.98
N GLY A 148 1.27 -9.69 -14.04
CA GLY A 148 1.01 -10.87 -13.22
C GLY A 148 -0.17 -10.75 -12.26
N LEU A 149 -0.67 -9.54 -11.96
CA LEU A 149 -1.84 -9.29 -11.09
C LEU A 149 -3.15 -9.13 -11.87
N LEU A 150 -3.08 -8.96 -13.20
CA LEU A 150 -4.27 -8.89 -14.06
C LEU A 150 -4.98 -10.25 -14.19
N ARG A 151 -6.27 -10.19 -14.55
CA ARG A 151 -7.12 -11.33 -14.89
C ARG A 151 -7.28 -11.44 -16.41
N GLU A 152 -7.78 -12.58 -16.86
CA GLU A 152 -8.23 -12.77 -18.26
C GLU A 152 -9.24 -11.69 -18.66
N GLY A 153 -9.13 -11.19 -19.89
CA GLY A 153 -9.93 -10.07 -20.40
C GLY A 153 -9.50 -8.67 -19.93
N GLN A 154 -8.36 -8.53 -19.24
CA GLN A 154 -7.80 -7.23 -18.86
C GLN A 154 -6.56 -6.87 -19.69
N THR A 155 -6.40 -5.59 -20.06
CA THR A 155 -5.16 -5.05 -20.65
C THR A 155 -4.47 -4.10 -19.70
N LEU A 156 -3.13 -4.12 -19.67
CA LEU A 156 -2.32 -3.18 -18.91
C LEU A 156 -2.01 -1.96 -19.78
N GLU A 157 -2.55 -0.80 -19.42
CA GLU A 157 -2.33 0.46 -20.15
C GLU A 157 -1.08 1.20 -19.65
N ARG A 158 -0.82 1.17 -18.34
CA ARG A 158 0.26 1.93 -17.69
C ARG A 158 0.56 1.42 -16.28
N VAL A 159 1.80 1.63 -15.84
CA VAL A 159 2.25 1.47 -14.46
C VAL A 159 2.86 2.80 -13.99
N ASN A 160 2.08 3.60 -13.29
CA ASN A 160 2.57 4.83 -12.63
C ASN A 160 3.33 4.43 -11.35
N TYR A 161 4.66 4.57 -11.36
CA TYR A 161 5.52 4.28 -10.22
C TYR A 161 5.93 5.56 -9.49
N PHE A 162 5.45 5.72 -8.26
CA PHE A 162 5.73 6.90 -7.44
C PHE A 162 6.86 6.58 -6.46
N THR A 163 7.94 7.35 -6.51
CA THR A 163 9.11 7.17 -5.64
C THR A 163 9.83 8.50 -5.46
N ALA A 164 10.64 8.64 -4.42
CA ALA A 164 11.54 9.78 -4.28
C ALA A 164 13.01 9.32 -4.32
N ARG A 165 13.90 10.16 -4.87
CA ARG A 165 15.35 9.87 -5.02
C ARG A 165 16.10 9.94 -3.69
N VAL A 166 16.63 8.80 -3.22
CA VAL A 166 17.34 8.65 -1.94
C VAL A 166 18.44 9.72 -1.78
N ARG A 167 18.50 10.34 -0.60
CA ARG A 167 19.50 11.34 -0.22
C ARG A 167 20.18 10.96 1.09
N GLY A 168 21.44 11.37 1.25
CA GLY A 168 22.23 11.13 2.46
C GLY A 168 23.04 9.83 2.47
N ASP A 169 22.78 8.91 1.55
CA ASP A 169 23.55 7.68 1.31
C ASP A 169 23.83 7.60 -0.21
N ALA A 170 25.10 7.67 -0.58
CA ALA A 170 25.54 7.65 -1.97
C ALA A 170 25.35 6.27 -2.62
N ASP A 171 25.63 5.19 -1.89
CA ASP A 171 25.53 3.84 -2.43
C ASP A 171 24.06 3.42 -2.57
N ALA A 172 23.18 3.85 -1.66
CA ALA A 172 21.74 3.65 -1.82
C ALA A 172 21.16 4.51 -2.95
N GLY A 173 21.63 5.75 -3.11
CA GLY A 173 21.26 6.60 -4.23
C GLY A 173 21.68 6.01 -5.58
N GLN A 174 22.90 5.45 -5.68
CA GLN A 174 23.36 4.78 -6.89
C GLN A 174 22.54 3.51 -7.18
N ARG A 175 22.36 2.62 -6.20
CA ARG A 175 21.53 1.40 -6.35
C ARG A 175 20.10 1.71 -6.79
N GLN A 176 19.49 2.79 -6.30
CA GLN A 176 18.17 3.22 -6.76
C GLN A 176 18.22 3.74 -8.19
N SER A 177 19.24 4.50 -8.55
CA SER A 177 19.41 5.03 -9.92
C SER A 177 19.59 3.89 -10.92
N ASP A 178 20.48 2.93 -10.64
CA ASP A 178 20.69 1.72 -11.44
C ASP A 178 19.38 0.92 -11.61
N TYR A 179 18.56 0.81 -10.56
CA TYR A 179 17.26 0.13 -10.62
C TYR A 179 16.24 0.89 -11.49
N LEU A 180 16.19 2.21 -11.38
CA LEU A 180 15.26 3.04 -12.15
C LEU A 180 15.65 3.08 -13.64
N ASP A 181 16.94 3.11 -13.94
CA ASP A 181 17.46 3.03 -15.31
C ASP A 181 17.21 1.64 -15.92
N ALA A 182 17.34 0.57 -15.13
CA ALA A 182 17.01 -0.80 -15.57
C ALA A 182 15.50 -1.00 -15.82
N LEU A 183 14.63 -0.42 -14.97
CA LEU A 183 13.19 -0.37 -15.21
C LEU A 183 12.88 0.39 -16.51
N GLY A 184 13.44 1.59 -16.68
CA GLY A 184 13.21 2.41 -17.88
C GLY A 184 13.68 1.73 -19.18
N ALA A 185 14.70 0.88 -19.12
CA ALA A 185 15.18 0.09 -20.25
C ALA A 185 14.32 -1.15 -20.57
N THR A 186 13.68 -1.76 -19.56
CA THR A 186 13.02 -3.08 -19.69
C THR A 186 11.49 -2.98 -19.78
N SER A 187 10.90 -1.97 -19.13
CA SER A 187 9.48 -1.93 -18.79
C SER A 187 8.80 -0.68 -19.40
N PRO A 188 8.51 -0.65 -20.72
CA PRO A 188 8.07 0.54 -21.45
C PRO A 188 6.70 1.11 -21.03
N LEU A 189 5.90 0.38 -20.24
CA LEU A 189 4.66 0.88 -19.66
C LEU A 189 4.84 1.53 -18.28
N VAL A 190 6.06 1.54 -17.72
CA VAL A 190 6.37 2.14 -16.43
C VAL A 190 6.70 3.63 -16.60
N GLU A 191 5.88 4.49 -16.00
CA GLU A 191 6.19 5.91 -15.84
C GLU A 191 6.68 6.17 -14.41
N ILE A 192 7.86 6.76 -14.29
CA ILE A 192 8.48 7.07 -12.99
C ILE A 192 8.11 8.51 -12.62
N HIS A 193 7.39 8.65 -11.51
CA HIS A 193 6.94 9.92 -10.95
C HIS A 193 7.80 10.26 -9.73
N ASP A 194 8.80 11.11 -9.92
CA ASP A 194 9.75 11.53 -8.89
C ASP A 194 9.09 12.50 -7.87
N GLY A 195 8.90 12.03 -6.63
CA GLY A 195 8.48 12.81 -5.47
C GLY A 195 9.63 13.64 -4.87
N ARG A 196 9.31 14.47 -3.87
CA ARG A 196 10.27 15.39 -3.24
C ARG A 196 10.76 14.83 -1.89
N PHE A 197 12.06 14.87 -1.65
CA PHE A 197 12.60 14.72 -0.30
C PHE A 197 12.70 16.07 0.41
N GLN A 198 12.20 16.14 1.64
CA GLN A 198 12.39 17.28 2.53
C GLN A 198 13.43 16.96 3.61
N GLU A 199 14.43 17.84 3.74
CA GLU A 199 15.40 17.77 4.83
C GLU A 199 14.73 18.15 6.15
N LYS A 200 14.77 17.25 7.15
CA LYS A 200 14.38 17.56 8.53
C LYS A 200 15.54 17.37 9.48
N LYS A 201 16.01 18.48 10.04
CA LYS A 201 17.01 18.50 11.12
C LYS A 201 16.34 18.03 12.41
N ARG A 202 16.63 16.81 12.83
CA ARG A 202 16.21 16.25 14.12
C ARG A 202 17.21 16.62 15.20
N ARG A 203 16.73 16.68 16.44
CA ARG A 203 17.52 16.94 17.65
C ARG A 203 17.08 15.97 18.73
N CYS A 204 18.02 15.32 19.40
CA CYS A 204 17.71 14.57 20.61
C CYS A 204 17.38 15.55 21.74
N HIS A 205 16.25 15.33 22.41
CA HIS A 205 15.84 16.16 23.54
C HIS A 205 16.76 15.99 24.77
N ASP A 206 17.33 14.80 24.96
CA ASP A 206 18.12 14.45 26.14
C ASP A 206 19.59 14.86 26.02
N CYS A 207 20.26 14.51 24.92
CA CYS A 207 21.69 14.78 24.71
C CYS A 207 21.99 15.96 23.77
N GLY A 208 20.98 16.57 23.16
CA GLY A 208 21.14 17.72 22.27
C GLY A 208 21.74 17.43 20.88
N SER A 209 22.21 16.20 20.63
CA SER A 209 22.75 15.75 19.33
C SER A 209 21.80 16.08 18.18
N ARG A 210 22.36 16.46 17.02
CA ARG A 210 21.61 16.88 15.83
C ARG A 210 21.98 16.01 14.65
N TRP A 211 20.99 15.57 13.89
CA TRP A 211 21.20 14.81 12.66
C TRP A 211 20.15 15.20 11.63
N THR A 212 20.49 15.05 10.36
CA THR A 212 19.57 15.29 9.26
C THR A 212 18.88 13.98 8.91
N VAL A 213 17.55 14.00 8.83
CA VAL A 213 16.71 12.92 8.32
C VAL A 213 16.04 13.42 7.05
N TYR A 214 16.05 12.60 6.00
CA TYR A 214 15.31 12.86 4.77
C TYR A 214 13.94 12.20 4.89
N GLU A 215 12.88 12.99 4.75
CA GLU A 215 11.50 12.51 4.78
C GLU A 215 10.90 12.67 3.37
N GLU A 216 10.32 11.60 2.83
CA GLU A 216 9.57 11.66 1.58
C GLU A 216 8.35 12.58 1.75
N LYS A 217 8.03 13.31 0.69
CA LYS A 217 6.89 14.23 0.60
C LYS A 217 6.19 14.06 -0.73
N GLU A 218 4.90 14.33 -0.71
CA GLU A 218 4.03 14.48 -1.87
C GLU A 218 3.75 13.18 -2.66
N THR A 219 4.32 12.02 -2.29
CA THR A 219 4.03 10.73 -2.94
C THR A 219 2.56 10.32 -2.82
N ASP A 220 1.97 10.48 -1.63
CA ASP A 220 0.53 10.30 -1.35
C ASP A 220 -0.35 11.25 -2.19
N VAL A 221 0.05 12.52 -2.26
CA VAL A 221 -0.65 13.57 -3.03
C VAL A 221 -0.53 13.31 -4.54
N ASN A 222 0.63 12.89 -5.03
CA ASN A 222 0.87 12.59 -6.44
C ASN A 222 0.07 11.36 -6.90
N ILE A 223 0.01 10.29 -6.08
CA ILE A 223 -0.87 9.14 -6.34
C ILE A 223 -2.34 9.59 -6.38
N ALA A 224 -2.77 10.42 -5.42
CA ALA A 224 -4.14 10.91 -5.34
C ALA A 224 -4.54 11.76 -6.57
N ILE A 225 -3.66 12.65 -7.03
CA ILE A 225 -3.88 13.48 -8.21
C ILE A 225 -3.91 12.61 -9.47
N ALA A 226 -2.91 11.76 -9.68
CA ALA A 226 -2.82 10.91 -10.87
C ALA A 226 -4.05 9.98 -10.99
N LEU A 227 -4.43 9.30 -9.90
CA LEU A 227 -5.62 8.44 -9.87
C LEU A 227 -6.90 9.20 -10.23
N LEU A 228 -7.05 10.43 -9.73
CA LEU A 228 -8.25 11.23 -9.95
C LEU A 228 -8.31 11.80 -11.38
N SER A 229 -7.19 12.35 -11.87
CA SER A 229 -7.07 12.87 -13.24
C SER A 229 -7.29 11.77 -14.27
N ASP A 230 -6.55 10.66 -14.17
CA ASP A 230 -6.66 9.52 -15.10
C ASP A 230 -8.09 8.92 -15.11
N ALA A 231 -8.82 8.99 -13.99
CA ALA A 231 -10.22 8.53 -13.93
C ALA A 231 -11.21 9.46 -14.64
N VAL A 232 -11.01 10.77 -14.51
CA VAL A 232 -11.84 11.81 -15.17
C VAL A 232 -11.52 11.91 -16.67
N GLU A 233 -10.26 11.67 -17.05
CA GLU A 233 -9.77 11.64 -18.44
C GLU A 233 -10.03 10.29 -19.16
N ASP A 234 -10.79 9.38 -18.55
CA ASP A 234 -11.14 8.06 -19.11
C ASP A 234 -9.92 7.16 -19.46
N ARG A 235 -8.79 7.30 -18.75
CA ARG A 235 -7.51 6.63 -19.11
C ARG A 235 -7.41 5.17 -18.64
N PHE A 236 -8.34 4.70 -17.82
CA PHE A 236 -8.47 3.30 -17.39
C PHE A 236 -9.94 2.95 -17.13
N ASP A 237 -10.27 1.67 -17.02
CA ASP A 237 -11.59 1.20 -16.54
C ASP A 237 -11.52 0.61 -15.12
N THR A 238 -10.37 0.01 -14.78
CA THR A 238 -10.00 -0.37 -13.41
C THR A 238 -8.63 0.19 -13.02
N ALA A 239 -8.54 0.86 -11.88
CA ALA A 239 -7.27 1.20 -11.25
C ALA A 239 -6.84 0.11 -10.27
N LEU A 240 -5.57 -0.30 -10.33
CA LEU A 240 -4.94 -1.17 -9.33
C LEU A 240 -3.94 -0.37 -8.49
N VAL A 241 -4.26 -0.12 -7.22
CA VAL A 241 -3.41 0.66 -6.31
C VAL A 241 -2.55 -0.30 -5.49
N ILE A 242 -1.25 -0.37 -5.80
CA ILE A 242 -0.26 -1.12 -5.01
C ILE A 242 0.18 -0.23 -3.84
N SER A 243 -0.63 -0.20 -2.79
CA SER A 243 -0.31 0.40 -1.49
C SER A 243 -1.15 -0.23 -0.39
N ALA A 244 -0.78 0.04 0.85
CA ALA A 244 -1.56 -0.24 2.05
C ALA A 244 -1.82 1.04 2.87
N ASP A 245 -1.62 2.22 2.29
CA ASP A 245 -1.80 3.48 3.02
C ASP A 245 -3.28 3.86 3.15
N SER A 246 -3.70 4.22 4.37
CA SER A 246 -5.03 4.77 4.65
C SER A 246 -5.22 6.17 4.08
N ASP A 247 -4.15 6.93 3.88
CA ASP A 247 -4.21 8.34 3.49
C ASP A 247 -4.62 8.50 2.01
N LEU A 248 -4.63 7.40 1.23
CA LEU A 248 -5.21 7.31 -0.11
C LEU A 248 -6.75 7.15 -0.09
N CYS A 249 -7.38 6.81 1.05
CA CYS A 249 -8.83 6.61 1.12
C CYS A 249 -9.69 7.82 0.67
N PRO A 250 -9.34 9.09 0.97
CA PRO A 250 -10.01 10.26 0.41
C PRO A 250 -9.96 10.30 -1.13
N ALA A 251 -8.80 9.98 -1.72
CA ALA A 251 -8.62 9.95 -3.17
C ALA A 251 -9.48 8.86 -3.83
N VAL A 252 -9.51 7.66 -3.26
CA VAL A 252 -10.39 6.56 -3.72
C VAL A 252 -11.86 6.99 -3.68
N ARG A 253 -12.32 7.59 -2.58
CA ARG A 253 -13.70 8.09 -2.45
C ARG A 253 -14.02 9.22 -3.43
N ALA A 254 -13.09 10.14 -3.66
CA ALA A 254 -13.24 11.21 -4.64
C ALA A 254 -13.33 10.65 -6.07
N THR A 255 -12.44 9.72 -6.43
CA THR A 255 -12.42 9.02 -7.73
C THR A 255 -13.76 8.36 -8.01
N LYS A 256 -14.27 7.55 -7.07
CA LYS A 256 -15.57 6.87 -7.21
C LYS A 256 -16.77 7.83 -7.25
N LYS A 257 -16.64 9.04 -6.68
CA LYS A 257 -17.67 10.08 -6.75
C LYS A 257 -17.68 10.81 -8.11
N LEU A 258 -16.51 11.11 -8.67
CA LEU A 258 -16.40 11.83 -9.94
C LEU A 258 -16.56 10.92 -11.16
N ALA A 259 -16.07 9.69 -11.09
CA ALA A 259 -16.08 8.72 -12.18
C ALA A 259 -16.70 7.38 -11.71
N PRO A 260 -18.02 7.32 -11.49
CA PRO A 260 -18.70 6.18 -10.85
C PRO A 260 -18.71 4.89 -11.68
N THR A 261 -18.33 4.96 -12.96
CA THR A 261 -18.13 3.78 -13.83
C THR A 261 -16.77 3.10 -13.60
N LYS A 262 -15.83 3.79 -12.95
CA LYS A 262 -14.46 3.32 -12.72
C LYS A 262 -14.40 2.48 -11.46
N ARG A 263 -13.59 1.43 -11.51
CA ARG A 263 -13.31 0.57 -10.35
C ARG A 263 -11.93 0.87 -9.79
N VAL A 264 -11.80 0.85 -8.46
CA VAL A 264 -10.50 0.94 -7.79
C VAL A 264 -10.29 -0.32 -6.96
N ILE A 265 -9.17 -1.00 -7.16
CA ILE A 265 -8.80 -2.25 -6.49
C ILE A 265 -7.49 -2.04 -5.73
N ALA A 266 -7.42 -2.44 -4.45
CA ALA A 266 -6.15 -2.42 -3.70
C ALA A 266 -5.35 -3.70 -3.92
N ALA A 267 -4.04 -3.59 -4.14
CA ALA A 267 -3.10 -4.70 -4.20
C ALA A 267 -2.08 -4.54 -3.07
N PHE A 268 -2.37 -5.14 -1.92
CA PHE A 268 -1.55 -4.94 -0.73
C PHE A 268 -0.15 -5.57 -0.89
N PRO A 269 0.93 -4.81 -0.65
CA PRO A 269 2.28 -5.34 -0.58
C PRO A 269 2.41 -6.43 0.50
N PRO A 270 3.41 -7.32 0.40
CA PRO A 270 3.64 -8.34 1.41
C PRO A 270 3.82 -7.73 2.82
N ARG A 271 3.31 -8.42 3.85
CA ARG A 271 3.33 -7.97 5.26
C ARG A 271 2.62 -6.62 5.52
N ARG A 272 1.82 -6.10 4.58
CA ARG A 272 1.05 -4.88 4.75
C ARG A 272 -0.43 -5.10 4.44
N ASN A 273 -1.30 -4.33 5.09
CA ASN A 273 -2.75 -4.31 4.92
C ASN A 273 -3.31 -3.03 5.56
N SER A 274 -4.51 -2.60 5.14
CA SER A 274 -5.23 -1.49 5.79
C SER A 274 -6.73 -1.74 5.71
N ALA A 275 -7.36 -1.90 6.88
CA ALA A 275 -8.80 -2.13 6.98
C ALA A 275 -9.62 -0.92 6.52
N ASP A 276 -9.06 0.29 6.59
CA ASP A 276 -9.70 1.50 6.05
C ASP A 276 -9.66 1.53 4.53
N LEU A 277 -8.52 1.15 3.92
CA LEU A 277 -8.41 1.06 2.47
C LEU A 277 -9.26 -0.08 1.92
N GLU A 278 -9.28 -1.25 2.58
CA GLU A 278 -10.19 -2.39 2.27
C GLU A 278 -11.67 -1.96 2.23
N ARG A 279 -12.08 -0.99 3.05
CA ARG A 279 -13.45 -0.43 3.08
C ARG A 279 -13.72 0.67 2.06
N ALA A 280 -12.69 1.26 1.45
CA ALA A 280 -12.84 2.33 0.46
C ALA A 280 -12.91 1.82 -1.00
N VAL A 281 -12.14 0.78 -1.30
CA VAL A 281 -12.00 0.19 -2.65
C VAL A 281 -13.16 -0.73 -3.05
N ASP A 282 -13.25 -1.09 -4.33
CA ASP A 282 -14.27 -2.00 -4.91
C ASP A 282 -13.87 -3.48 -4.84
N GLY A 283 -12.73 -3.76 -4.22
CA GLY A 283 -12.14 -5.08 -4.06
C GLY A 283 -10.66 -4.95 -3.72
N TYR A 284 -10.08 -6.03 -3.21
CA TYR A 284 -8.65 -6.06 -2.90
C TYR A 284 -8.04 -7.43 -3.17
N LEU A 285 -6.71 -7.45 -3.27
CA LEU A 285 -5.88 -8.64 -3.33
C LEU A 285 -4.60 -8.43 -2.52
N ARG A 286 -3.88 -9.52 -2.22
CA ARG A 286 -2.58 -9.48 -1.54
C ARG A 286 -1.53 -10.01 -2.51
N ILE A 287 -0.42 -9.29 -2.65
CA ILE A 287 0.64 -9.66 -3.61
C ILE A 287 1.33 -10.93 -3.12
N GLY A 288 1.14 -12.02 -3.85
CA GLY A 288 1.66 -13.35 -3.52
C GLY A 288 3.13 -13.55 -3.90
N ASP A 289 3.80 -14.41 -3.15
CA ASP A 289 5.24 -14.69 -3.22
C ASP A 289 5.69 -15.17 -4.60
N ASP A 290 4.84 -15.98 -5.25
CA ASP A 290 5.06 -16.50 -6.59
C ASP A 290 5.06 -15.37 -7.64
N LYS A 291 4.19 -14.36 -7.50
CA LYS A 291 4.14 -13.20 -8.39
C LYS A 291 5.39 -12.32 -8.24
N VAL A 292 5.81 -12.04 -7.00
CA VAL A 292 7.06 -11.31 -6.72
C VAL A 292 8.27 -12.04 -7.31
N ARG A 293 8.35 -13.37 -7.11
CA ARG A 293 9.48 -14.19 -7.57
C ARG A 293 9.57 -14.29 -9.09
N ARG A 294 8.44 -14.34 -9.81
CA ARG A 294 8.43 -14.38 -11.28
C ARG A 294 8.66 -13.00 -11.92
N ALA A 295 8.27 -11.93 -11.24
CA ALA A 295 8.42 -10.56 -11.72
C ALA A 295 9.80 -9.96 -11.36
N GLN A 296 10.89 -10.64 -11.66
CA GLN A 296 12.24 -10.11 -11.49
C GLN A 296 12.77 -9.61 -12.83
N LEU A 297 13.49 -8.48 -12.81
CA LEU A 297 14.26 -8.03 -13.97
C LEU A 297 15.36 -9.07 -14.28
N PRO A 298 15.82 -9.17 -15.55
CA PRO A 298 17.00 -9.96 -15.90
C PRO A 298 18.23 -9.59 -15.06
N ASP A 299 19.13 -10.54 -14.80
CA ASP A 299 20.32 -10.29 -13.97
C ASP A 299 21.30 -9.28 -14.60
N GLU A 300 21.27 -9.14 -15.93
CA GLU A 300 21.91 -8.06 -16.68
C GLU A 300 20.88 -7.33 -17.55
N VAL A 301 20.87 -5.99 -17.49
CA VAL A 301 20.01 -5.12 -18.31
C VAL A 301 20.89 -4.13 -19.06
N VAL A 302 20.69 -4.02 -20.38
CA VAL A 302 21.42 -3.06 -21.23
C VAL A 302 20.53 -1.83 -21.43
N THR A 303 20.99 -0.66 -21.01
CA THR A 303 20.24 0.60 -21.22
C THR A 303 20.32 1.07 -22.67
N ALA A 304 19.45 2.01 -23.06
CA ALA A 304 19.51 2.66 -24.37
C ALA A 304 20.85 3.38 -24.64
N ALA A 305 21.63 3.71 -23.60
CA ALA A 305 22.97 4.28 -23.71
C ALA A 305 24.09 3.22 -23.84
N GLY A 306 23.75 1.92 -23.87
CA GLY A 306 24.71 0.81 -23.92
C GLY A 306 25.35 0.45 -22.59
N LEU A 307 24.89 1.02 -21.46
CA LEU A 307 25.38 0.68 -20.13
C LEU A 307 24.82 -0.68 -19.70
N VAL A 308 25.70 -1.59 -19.26
CA VAL A 308 25.30 -2.89 -18.70
C VAL A 308 25.10 -2.74 -17.19
N LEU A 309 23.84 -2.69 -16.77
CA LEU A 309 23.43 -2.70 -15.37
C LEU A 309 23.31 -4.15 -14.88
N ARG A 310 23.80 -4.41 -13.68
CA ARG A 310 23.81 -5.76 -13.08
C ARG A 310 23.05 -5.78 -11.77
N ARG A 311 22.26 -6.83 -11.56
CA ARG A 311 21.57 -7.11 -10.31
C ARG A 311 22.55 -7.07 -9.12
N PRO A 312 22.31 -6.26 -8.08
CA PRO A 312 23.16 -6.25 -6.89
C PRO A 312 23.20 -7.62 -6.21
N LYS A 313 24.40 -8.11 -5.83
CA LYS A 313 24.57 -9.47 -5.26
C LYS A 313 23.71 -9.75 -4.02
N HIS A 314 23.47 -8.73 -3.20
CA HIS A 314 22.67 -8.83 -1.99
C HIS A 314 21.16 -8.67 -2.25
N TRP A 315 20.74 -8.55 -3.52
CA TRP A 315 19.35 -8.62 -3.98
C TRP A 315 19.05 -9.98 -4.63
N MET A 316 19.80 -11.04 -4.27
CA MET A 316 19.60 -12.42 -4.71
C MET A 316 18.97 -13.31 -3.62
#